data_AF-W9CPX4-F1
#
_entry.id   AF-W9CPX4-F1
#
_cell.length_a   1.000
_cell.length_b   1.000
_cell.length_c   1.000
_cell.angle_alpha   90.00
_cell.angle_beta   90.00
_cell.angle_gamma   90.00
#
_symmetry.space_group_name_H-M   'P 1'
#
loop_
_entity.id
_entity.type
_entity.pdbx_description
1 polymer ?
#
loop_
_entity_poly.entity_id
_entity_poly.type
_entity_poly.pdbx_seq_one_letter_code
_entity_poly.pdbx_strand_id
1 'polypeptide(L)'
;MSSPTIRLLPRHLRPRTHQYNHVIPAFLSAQSFHSYDRPSPSDSPFPPTETSILRASLPHIPTHGFTLDTLSLGAQDVGYIPAATNLFPKGAFSLAHYHLYSQRLALKNHTELIAPPPETEGSEPPKGVGKRVKALTWERLMGNKDVIHKWQEAQTLLTLPTNLPTSLRELHALSDDIWFLAGDISIDTSWYTKRASLSTIYAATELYMTTDKSDGFKETRGFLERRFRDSQTLGGIVGGIGQWVGFTTMAGINVLRSKGVRV
;
A
#
# COMPACT_ATOMS: atom_id res chain seq x y z
N MET A 1 55.70 -56.36 -36.05
CA MET A 1 55.10 -56.05 -34.73
C MET A 1 53.67 -55.58 -34.98
N SER A 2 52.74 -56.30 -34.38
CA SER A 2 51.34 -56.42 -34.81
C SER A 2 50.46 -55.30 -34.27
N SER A 3 49.63 -54.69 -35.12
CA SER A 3 48.56 -53.78 -34.70
C SER A 3 47.38 -54.59 -34.14
N PRO A 4 46.77 -54.18 -33.01
CA PRO A 4 45.63 -54.91 -32.45
C PRO A 4 44.33 -54.50 -33.15
N THR A 5 43.65 -55.49 -33.71
CA THR A 5 42.29 -55.40 -34.27
C THR A 5 41.27 -55.27 -33.13
N ILE A 6 40.67 -54.09 -32.95
CA ILE A 6 39.56 -53.90 -32.01
C ILE A 6 38.28 -54.46 -32.63
N ARG A 7 37.75 -55.54 -32.02
CA ARG A 7 36.45 -56.13 -32.34
C ARG A 7 35.33 -55.11 -32.11
N LEU A 8 34.55 -54.83 -33.15
CA LEU A 8 33.29 -54.08 -33.04
C LEU A 8 32.23 -54.94 -32.33
N LEU A 9 31.69 -54.43 -31.23
CA LEU A 9 30.57 -55.04 -30.49
C LEU A 9 29.26 -55.00 -31.32
N PRO A 10 28.35 -55.99 -31.18
CA PRO A 10 27.07 -56.04 -31.89
C PRO A 10 26.16 -54.84 -31.57
N ARG A 11 25.43 -54.34 -32.58
CA ARG A 11 24.58 -53.12 -32.54
C ARG A 11 23.40 -53.14 -31.55
N HIS A 12 23.15 -54.24 -30.83
CA HIS A 12 21.94 -54.42 -30.02
C HIS A 12 22.11 -54.13 -28.52
N LEU A 13 23.31 -53.71 -28.08
CA LEU A 13 23.61 -53.39 -26.67
C LEU A 13 24.18 -51.97 -26.49
N ARG A 14 23.75 -51.00 -27.31
CA ARG A 14 23.99 -49.59 -26.98
C ARG A 14 22.91 -49.11 -26.01
N PRO A 15 23.24 -48.68 -24.79
CA PRO A 15 22.26 -48.06 -23.91
C PRO A 15 21.71 -46.82 -24.59
N ARG A 16 20.38 -46.74 -24.71
CA ARG A 16 19.67 -45.52 -25.10
C ARG A 16 20.04 -44.44 -24.08
N THR A 17 20.88 -43.49 -24.46
CA THR A 17 21.01 -42.23 -23.74
C THR A 17 19.70 -41.46 -23.95
N HIS A 18 18.72 -41.69 -23.07
CA HIS A 18 17.62 -40.74 -22.91
C HIS A 18 18.24 -39.46 -22.35
N GLN A 19 18.52 -38.50 -23.24
CA GLN A 19 18.68 -37.11 -22.83
C GLN A 19 17.32 -36.68 -22.28
N TYR A 20 17.18 -36.74 -20.95
CA TYR A 20 16.14 -36.01 -20.27
C TYR A 20 16.47 -34.52 -20.47
N ASN A 21 15.89 -33.92 -21.50
CA ASN A 21 15.71 -32.49 -21.56
C ASN A 21 14.78 -32.12 -20.39
N HIS A 22 15.35 -31.87 -19.22
CA HIS A 22 14.69 -31.06 -18.22
C HIS A 22 14.60 -29.64 -18.80
N VAL A 23 13.57 -29.40 -19.60
CA VAL A 23 13.01 -28.06 -19.69
C VAL A 23 12.51 -27.80 -18.30
N ILE A 24 13.28 -27.07 -17.49
CA ILE A 24 12.75 -26.44 -16.29
C ILE A 24 11.74 -25.45 -16.84
N PRO A 25 10.42 -25.66 -16.68
CA PRO A 25 9.51 -24.60 -17.01
C PRO A 25 9.85 -23.48 -16.02
N ALA A 26 10.33 -22.36 -16.53
CA ALA A 26 10.42 -21.13 -15.76
C ALA A 26 8.98 -20.65 -15.52
N PHE A 27 8.23 -21.37 -14.70
CA PHE A 27 7.12 -20.80 -13.96
C PHE A 27 7.73 -19.91 -12.88
N LEU A 28 8.31 -18.78 -13.30
CA LEU A 28 8.25 -17.60 -12.45
C LEU A 28 6.76 -17.27 -12.43
N SER A 29 6.03 -17.86 -11.48
CA SER A 29 4.72 -17.36 -11.09
C SER A 29 4.87 -15.84 -10.97
N ALA A 30 4.04 -15.08 -11.67
CA ALA A 30 3.94 -13.65 -11.46
C ALA A 30 3.44 -13.43 -10.03
N GLN A 31 4.36 -13.48 -9.05
CA GLN A 31 4.02 -13.33 -7.65
C GLN A 31 3.57 -11.89 -7.45
N SER A 32 2.27 -11.71 -7.23
CA SER A 32 1.74 -10.43 -6.82
C SER A 32 2.26 -10.13 -5.41
N PHE A 33 2.89 -8.97 -5.24
CA PHE A 33 3.17 -8.43 -3.88
C PHE A 33 1.89 -8.00 -3.16
N HIS A 34 0.77 -7.96 -3.89
CA HIS A 34 -0.55 -7.88 -3.31
C HIS A 34 -0.95 -9.24 -2.76
N SER A 35 -1.15 -9.30 -1.44
CA SER A 35 -1.91 -10.37 -0.82
C SER A 35 -3.38 -10.18 -1.21
N TYR A 36 -3.95 -11.13 -1.95
CA TYR A 36 -5.39 -11.18 -2.20
C TYR A 36 -6.18 -11.60 -0.95
N ASP A 37 -5.50 -12.22 0.02
CA ASP A 37 -5.97 -12.37 1.39
C ASP A 37 -5.84 -11.02 2.11
N ARG A 38 -6.77 -10.11 1.79
CA ARG A 38 -6.99 -8.86 2.51
C ARG A 38 -7.90 -9.15 3.69
N PRO A 39 -7.69 -8.49 4.86
CA PRO A 39 -8.52 -8.71 6.02
C PRO A 39 -10.00 -8.49 5.68
N SER A 40 -10.77 -9.55 5.86
CA SER A 40 -12.23 -9.53 5.82
C SER A 40 -12.75 -8.75 7.05
N PRO A 41 -14.03 -8.32 7.06
CA PRO A 41 -14.61 -7.69 8.25
C PRO A 41 -14.49 -8.54 9.53
N SER A 42 -14.35 -9.87 9.40
CA SER A 42 -14.06 -10.79 10.51
C SER A 42 -12.61 -10.76 11.01
N ASP A 43 -11.68 -10.20 10.24
CA ASP A 43 -10.26 -10.00 10.62
C ASP A 43 -10.02 -8.62 11.26
N SER A 44 -11.08 -8.00 11.78
CA SER A 44 -10.97 -6.72 12.49
C SER A 44 -9.98 -6.83 13.64
N PRO A 45 -9.04 -5.87 13.80
CA PRO A 45 -8.15 -5.84 14.96
C PRO A 45 -8.90 -5.53 16.26
N PHE A 46 -10.20 -5.18 16.16
CA PHE A 46 -11.07 -4.86 17.28
C PHE A 46 -12.05 -6.02 17.56
N PRO A 47 -12.12 -6.52 18.80
CA PRO A 47 -13.15 -7.45 19.24
C PRO A 47 -14.58 -6.95 18.94
N PRO A 48 -15.58 -7.84 18.81
CA PRO A 48 -16.95 -7.45 18.50
C PRO A 48 -17.55 -6.43 19.50
N THR A 49 -17.29 -6.62 20.80
CA THR A 49 -17.76 -5.70 21.85
C THR A 49 -17.12 -4.32 21.72
N GLU A 50 -15.79 -4.26 21.54
CA GLU A 50 -15.08 -3.01 21.31
C GLU A 50 -15.58 -2.31 20.05
N THR A 51 -15.78 -3.06 18.96
CA THR A 51 -16.31 -2.55 17.69
C THR A 51 -17.69 -1.92 17.88
N SER A 52 -18.57 -2.54 18.67
CA SER A 52 -19.91 -1.99 18.92
C SER A 52 -19.83 -0.64 19.65
N ILE A 53 -19.00 -0.56 20.69
CA ILE A 53 -18.79 0.69 21.46
C ILE A 53 -18.14 1.75 20.58
N LEU A 54 -17.03 1.44 19.91
CA LEU A 54 -16.29 2.39 19.06
C LEU A 54 -17.16 2.95 17.93
N ARG A 55 -17.99 2.09 17.32
CA ARG A 55 -18.96 2.50 16.29
C ARG A 55 -20.01 3.45 16.85
N ALA A 56 -20.55 3.17 18.03
CA ALA A 56 -21.51 4.04 18.71
C ALA A 56 -20.86 5.38 19.17
N SER A 57 -19.55 5.40 19.39
CA SER A 57 -18.81 6.62 19.75
C SER A 57 -18.59 7.58 18.56
N LEU A 58 -18.57 7.10 17.31
CA LEU A 58 -18.25 7.94 16.13
C LEU A 58 -19.13 9.20 16.00
N PRO A 59 -20.47 9.15 16.18
CA PRO A 59 -21.32 10.33 16.08
C PRO A 59 -21.05 11.41 17.13
N HIS A 60 -20.39 11.06 18.24
CA HIS A 60 -20.05 11.98 19.33
C HIS A 60 -18.70 12.69 19.12
N ILE A 61 -17.88 12.23 18.18
CA ILE A 61 -16.56 12.82 17.90
C ILE A 61 -16.64 14.29 17.46
N PRO A 62 -17.57 14.71 16.57
CA PRO A 62 -17.68 16.11 16.18
C PRO A 62 -17.94 17.06 17.37
N THR A 63 -18.61 16.62 18.42
CA THR A 63 -18.90 17.45 19.60
C THR A 63 -17.84 17.31 20.69
N HIS A 64 -17.45 16.08 21.04
CA HIS A 64 -16.60 15.78 22.19
C HIS A 64 -15.13 15.48 21.85
N GLY A 65 -14.79 15.36 20.56
CA GLY A 65 -13.44 15.06 20.08
C GLY A 65 -13.01 13.62 20.33
N PHE A 66 -11.70 13.39 20.25
CA PHE A 66 -11.10 12.06 20.48
C PHE A 66 -10.71 11.93 21.95
N THR A 67 -11.70 11.76 22.82
CA THR A 67 -11.55 11.76 24.29
C THR A 67 -12.11 10.49 24.92
N LEU A 68 -11.77 10.26 26.20
CA LEU A 68 -12.39 9.17 26.98
C LEU A 68 -13.88 9.40 27.23
N ASP A 69 -14.32 10.67 27.25
CA ASP A 69 -15.74 11.02 27.41
C ASP A 69 -16.55 10.55 26.20
N THR A 70 -16.04 10.78 24.98
CA THR A 70 -16.62 10.24 23.74
C THR A 70 -16.78 8.72 23.79
N LEU A 71 -15.79 8.02 24.35
CA LEU A 71 -15.82 6.57 24.50
C LEU A 71 -16.84 6.12 25.55
N SER A 72 -16.96 6.85 26.65
CA SER A 72 -17.96 6.61 27.70
C SER A 72 -19.39 6.83 27.19
N LEU A 73 -19.62 7.85 26.36
CA LEU A 73 -20.91 8.10 25.72
C LEU A 73 -21.30 6.97 24.77
N GLY A 74 -20.39 6.54 23.89
CA GLY A 74 -20.66 5.40 23.01
C GLY A 74 -20.88 4.08 23.76
N ALA A 75 -20.25 3.89 24.93
CA ALA A 75 -20.53 2.73 25.77
C ALA A 75 -21.97 2.78 26.32
N GLN A 76 -22.41 3.95 26.80
CA GLN A 76 -23.77 4.16 27.32
C GLN A 76 -24.83 3.96 26.23
N ASP A 77 -24.58 4.41 25.00
CA ASP A 77 -25.51 4.24 23.87
C ASP A 77 -25.78 2.77 23.52
N VAL A 78 -24.80 1.89 23.77
CA VAL A 78 -24.92 0.44 23.55
C VAL A 78 -25.45 -0.28 24.81
N GLY A 79 -25.71 0.45 25.89
CA GLY A 79 -26.23 -0.09 27.16
C GLY A 79 -25.15 -0.60 28.12
N TYR A 80 -23.88 -0.28 27.88
CA TYR A 80 -22.80 -0.55 28.83
C TYR A 80 -22.64 0.59 29.84
N ILE A 81 -22.06 0.26 30.99
CA ILE A 81 -21.71 1.27 32.01
C ILE A 81 -20.49 2.09 31.57
N PRO A 82 -20.32 3.34 32.05
CA PRO A 82 -19.15 4.18 31.76
C PRO A 82 -17.80 3.49 32.04
N ALA A 83 -17.74 2.61 33.05
CA ALA A 83 -16.52 1.86 33.38
C ALA A 83 -16.07 0.87 32.27
N ALA A 84 -16.90 0.63 31.24
CA ALA A 84 -16.53 -0.17 30.07
C ALA A 84 -15.39 0.46 29.26
N THR A 85 -15.05 1.73 29.47
CA THR A 85 -13.85 2.34 28.88
C THR A 85 -12.56 1.61 29.26
N ASN A 86 -12.55 0.86 30.37
CA ASN A 86 -11.41 0.01 30.78
C ASN A 86 -11.12 -1.15 29.82
N LEU A 87 -12.05 -1.48 28.91
CA LEU A 87 -11.81 -2.43 27.82
C LEU A 87 -10.77 -1.90 26.81
N PHE A 88 -10.48 -0.59 26.80
CA PHE A 88 -9.61 0.05 25.83
C PHE A 88 -8.27 0.44 26.48
N PRO A 89 -7.24 -0.42 26.43
CA PRO A 89 -5.96 -0.14 27.09
C PRO A 89 -5.24 1.08 26.50
N LYS A 90 -5.53 1.43 25.23
CA LYS A 90 -5.02 2.62 24.56
C LYS A 90 -5.95 3.84 24.68
N GLY A 91 -7.06 3.71 25.40
CA GLY A 91 -8.03 4.77 25.67
C GLY A 91 -8.50 5.47 24.39
N ALA A 92 -8.41 6.80 24.38
CA ALA A 92 -8.84 7.66 23.28
C ALA A 92 -8.16 7.36 21.93
N PHE A 93 -6.94 6.80 21.92
CA PHE A 93 -6.30 6.38 20.67
C PHE A 93 -7.13 5.32 19.93
N SER A 94 -7.88 4.47 20.65
CA SER A 94 -8.72 3.43 20.05
C SER A 94 -9.81 4.05 19.14
N LEU A 95 -10.32 5.24 19.49
CA LEU A 95 -11.26 5.99 18.65
C LEU A 95 -10.59 6.45 17.35
N ALA A 96 -9.39 7.03 17.45
CA ALA A 96 -8.63 7.50 16.29
C ALA A 96 -8.25 6.32 15.37
N HIS A 97 -7.77 5.22 15.95
CA HIS A 97 -7.43 4.00 15.21
C HIS A 97 -8.66 3.40 14.52
N TYR A 98 -9.80 3.31 15.22
CA TYR A 98 -11.04 2.81 14.64
C TYR A 98 -11.57 3.70 13.52
N HIS A 99 -11.47 5.03 13.66
CA HIS A 99 -11.80 5.97 12.59
C HIS A 99 -10.90 5.78 11.37
N LEU A 100 -9.57 5.66 11.55
CA LEU A 100 -8.66 5.38 10.45
C LEU A 100 -8.99 4.07 9.72
N TYR A 101 -9.23 3.00 10.49
CA TYR A 101 -9.56 1.68 9.99
C TYR A 101 -10.88 1.66 9.22
N SER A 102 -11.95 2.20 9.81
CA SER A 102 -13.29 2.22 9.20
C SER A 102 -13.33 3.06 7.92
N GLN A 103 -12.72 4.24 7.92
CA GLN A 103 -12.64 5.11 6.74
C GLN A 103 -11.77 4.50 5.63
N ARG A 104 -10.72 3.76 5.98
CA ARG A 104 -9.93 3.00 5.00
C ARG A 104 -10.77 1.90 4.35
N LEU A 105 -11.51 1.12 5.14
CA LEU A 105 -12.39 0.07 4.60
C LEU A 105 -13.54 0.62 3.75
N ALA A 106 -14.08 1.79 4.11
CA ALA A 106 -15.14 2.46 3.37
C ALA A 106 -14.75 2.78 1.92
N LEU A 107 -13.45 2.85 1.59
CA LEU A 107 -12.97 3.04 0.21
C LEU A 107 -13.48 1.96 -0.76
N LYS A 108 -13.75 0.75 -0.27
CA LYS A 108 -14.31 -0.35 -1.08
C LYS A 108 -15.74 -0.08 -1.55
N ASN A 109 -16.44 0.88 -0.93
CA ASN A 109 -17.81 1.24 -1.31
C ASN A 109 -17.85 2.15 -2.55
N HIS A 110 -16.73 2.77 -2.93
CA HIS A 110 -16.62 3.63 -4.12
C HIS A 110 -16.39 2.81 -5.39
N THR A 111 -17.35 1.96 -5.74
CA THR A 111 -17.28 1.01 -6.86
C THR A 111 -16.92 1.65 -8.20
N GLU A 112 -17.30 2.91 -8.40
CA GLU A 112 -17.00 3.73 -9.57
C GLU A 112 -15.51 4.09 -9.72
N LEU A 113 -14.76 4.06 -8.61
CA LEU A 113 -13.33 4.34 -8.57
C LEU A 113 -12.47 3.08 -8.56
N ILE A 114 -13.08 1.91 -8.29
CA ILE A 114 -12.40 0.63 -8.25
C ILE A 114 -12.05 0.17 -9.67
N ALA A 115 -10.84 -0.33 -9.84
CA ALA A 115 -10.41 -0.94 -11.08
C ALA A 115 -11.19 -2.23 -11.37
N PRO A 116 -11.51 -2.51 -12.65
CA PRO A 116 -12.06 -3.80 -13.00
C PRO A 116 -11.06 -4.91 -12.65
N PRO A 117 -11.54 -6.11 -12.26
CA PRO A 117 -10.67 -7.24 -12.03
C PRO A 117 -9.86 -7.56 -13.29
N PRO A 118 -8.60 -8.03 -13.16
CA PRO A 118 -7.78 -8.37 -14.30
C PRO A 118 -8.42 -9.49 -15.11
N GLU A 119 -8.48 -9.32 -16.44
CA GLU A 119 -9.08 -10.31 -17.35
C GLU A 119 -8.23 -11.59 -17.46
N THR A 120 -6.92 -11.50 -17.23
CA THR A 120 -5.97 -12.63 -17.23
C THR A 120 -4.79 -12.34 -16.31
N GLU A 121 -4.24 -13.37 -15.66
CA GLU A 121 -2.99 -13.25 -14.90
C GLU A 121 -1.86 -12.72 -15.80
N GLY A 122 -1.24 -11.60 -15.40
CA GLY A 122 -0.18 -10.94 -16.19
C GLY A 122 -0.66 -9.92 -17.22
N SER A 123 -1.95 -9.56 -17.24
CA SER A 123 -2.47 -8.47 -18.08
C SER A 123 -1.90 -7.10 -17.68
N GLU A 124 -1.84 -6.16 -18.64
CA GLU A 124 -1.43 -4.78 -18.39
C GLU A 124 -2.34 -4.08 -17.36
N PRO A 125 -1.81 -3.12 -16.57
CA PRO A 125 -2.63 -2.40 -15.61
C PRO A 125 -3.75 -1.64 -16.34
N PRO A 126 -4.94 -1.51 -15.72
CA PRO A 126 -6.06 -0.84 -16.34
C PRO A 126 -5.72 0.62 -16.61
N LYS A 127 -6.10 1.13 -17.79
CA LYS A 127 -5.87 2.53 -18.14
C LYS A 127 -6.43 3.46 -17.06
N GLY A 128 -5.62 4.44 -16.64
CA GLY A 128 -6.03 5.46 -15.67
C GLY A 128 -5.80 5.13 -14.19
N VAL A 129 -4.94 4.15 -13.83
CA VAL A 129 -4.55 3.87 -12.43
C VAL A 129 -4.23 5.15 -11.66
N GLY A 130 -3.37 6.03 -12.20
CA GLY A 130 -3.00 7.28 -11.52
C GLY A 130 -4.18 8.22 -11.24
N LYS A 131 -5.18 8.27 -12.13
CA LYS A 131 -6.41 9.05 -11.91
C LYS A 131 -7.26 8.43 -10.80
N ARG A 132 -7.37 7.09 -10.76
CA ARG A 132 -8.08 6.36 -9.69
C ARG A 132 -7.40 6.55 -8.34
N VAL A 133 -6.07 6.44 -8.26
CA VAL A 133 -5.30 6.69 -7.03
C VAL A 133 -5.60 8.09 -6.50
N LYS A 134 -5.53 9.12 -7.35
CA LYS A 134 -5.86 10.50 -6.96
C LYS A 134 -7.29 10.63 -6.42
N ALA A 135 -8.27 10.03 -7.11
CA ALA A 135 -9.67 10.07 -6.72
C ALA A 135 -9.91 9.35 -5.38
N LEU A 136 -9.40 8.13 -5.21
CA LEU A 136 -9.51 7.37 -3.96
C LEU A 136 -8.83 8.08 -2.78
N THR A 137 -7.69 8.73 -3.04
CA THR A 137 -6.99 9.55 -2.03
C THR A 137 -7.85 10.73 -1.60
N TRP A 138 -8.54 11.38 -2.55
CA TRP A 138 -9.48 12.46 -2.27
C TRP A 138 -10.70 11.99 -1.47
N GLU A 139 -11.32 10.88 -1.87
CA GLU A 139 -12.44 10.30 -1.12
C GLU A 139 -12.03 9.94 0.31
N ARG A 140 -10.84 9.39 0.50
CA ARG A 140 -10.32 9.12 1.85
C ARG A 140 -10.23 10.39 2.69
N LEU A 141 -9.70 11.49 2.14
CA LEU A 141 -9.60 12.78 2.85
C LEU A 141 -11.00 13.31 3.19
N MET A 142 -11.95 13.20 2.27
CA MET A 142 -13.34 13.62 2.50
C MET A 142 -14.04 12.79 3.59
N GLY A 143 -13.60 11.55 3.84
CA GLY A 143 -14.03 10.77 5.00
C GLY A 143 -13.73 11.42 6.36
N ASN A 144 -12.82 12.40 6.41
CA ASN A 144 -12.52 13.16 7.64
C ASN A 144 -13.29 14.49 7.72
N LYS A 145 -14.11 14.86 6.73
CA LYS A 145 -14.74 16.19 6.65
C LYS A 145 -15.54 16.56 7.90
N ASP A 146 -16.26 15.59 8.48
CA ASP A 146 -17.18 15.81 9.59
C ASP A 146 -16.45 15.90 10.95
N VAL A 147 -15.19 15.46 11.00
CA VAL A 147 -14.35 15.44 12.20
C VAL A 147 -13.12 16.35 12.08
N ILE A 148 -13.01 17.12 11.00
CA ILE A 148 -11.78 17.86 10.66
C ILE A 148 -11.36 18.86 11.73
N HIS A 149 -12.32 19.49 12.38
CA HIS A 149 -12.11 20.48 13.46
C HIS A 149 -11.62 19.86 14.76
N LYS A 150 -11.75 18.53 14.91
CA LYS A 150 -11.19 17.74 16.01
C LYS A 150 -10.02 16.86 15.58
N TRP A 151 -9.66 16.89 14.30
CA TRP A 151 -8.70 15.95 13.73
C TRP A 151 -7.27 16.19 14.23
N GLN A 152 -6.91 17.42 14.59
CA GLN A 152 -5.60 17.74 15.19
C GLN A 152 -5.40 17.04 16.55
N GLU A 153 -6.46 16.88 17.34
CA GLU A 153 -6.44 16.11 18.59
C GLU A 153 -6.14 14.63 18.29
N ALA A 154 -6.78 14.07 17.26
CA ALA A 154 -6.54 12.71 16.78
C ALA A 154 -5.08 12.53 16.31
N GLN A 155 -4.57 13.45 15.47
CA GLN A 155 -3.19 13.41 14.98
C GLN A 155 -2.17 13.47 16.11
N THR A 156 -2.46 14.22 17.17
CA THR A 156 -1.62 14.23 18.38
C THR A 156 -1.56 12.83 19.00
N LEU A 157 -2.70 12.14 19.17
CA LEU A 157 -2.73 10.77 19.68
C LEU A 157 -1.99 9.78 18.76
N LEU A 158 -2.11 9.94 17.44
CA LEU A 158 -1.48 9.08 16.43
C LEU A 158 0.05 9.20 16.42
N THR A 159 0.59 10.38 16.74
CA THR A 159 2.03 10.68 16.73
C THR A 159 2.75 10.32 18.03
N LEU A 160 2.01 9.99 19.09
CA LEU A 160 2.62 9.52 20.35
C LEU A 160 3.51 8.29 20.08
N PRO A 161 4.73 8.22 20.63
CA PRO A 161 5.68 7.13 20.36
C PRO A 161 5.11 5.73 20.60
N THR A 162 4.23 5.57 21.59
CA THR A 162 3.55 4.30 21.93
C THR A 162 2.52 3.87 20.88
N ASN A 163 1.95 4.83 20.15
CA ASN A 163 0.91 4.61 19.15
C ASN A 163 1.45 4.62 17.72
N LEU A 164 2.59 5.28 17.50
CA LEU A 164 3.19 5.51 16.20
C LEU A 164 3.37 4.23 15.34
N PRO A 165 3.80 3.07 15.89
CA PRO A 165 3.90 1.85 15.08
C PRO A 165 2.54 1.40 14.52
N THR A 166 1.46 1.55 15.29
CA THR A 166 0.10 1.23 14.83
C THR A 166 -0.37 2.24 13.80
N SER A 167 -0.16 3.54 14.04
CA SER A 167 -0.53 4.60 13.11
C SER A 167 0.17 4.47 11.75
N LEU A 168 1.48 4.16 11.74
CA LEU A 168 2.25 3.95 10.52
C LEU A 168 1.81 2.70 9.76
N ARG A 169 1.42 1.64 10.48
CA ARG A 169 0.86 0.43 9.86
C ARG A 169 -0.47 0.74 9.15
N GLU A 170 -1.36 1.50 9.77
CA GLU A 170 -2.61 1.92 9.13
C GLU A 170 -2.36 2.83 7.92
N LEU A 171 -1.40 3.75 8.01
CA LEU A 171 -1.03 4.61 6.88
C LEU A 171 -0.46 3.80 5.71
N HIS A 172 0.40 2.83 5.99
CA HIS A 172 0.90 1.91 4.97
C HIS A 172 -0.24 1.07 4.37
N ALA A 173 -1.12 0.50 5.21
CA ALA A 173 -2.26 -0.28 4.76
C ALA A 173 -3.22 0.56 3.89
N LEU A 174 -3.43 1.83 4.22
CA LEU A 174 -4.21 2.75 3.40
C LEU A 174 -3.60 2.95 2.02
N SER A 175 -2.29 3.20 1.97
CA SER A 175 -1.57 3.39 0.72
C SER A 175 -1.62 2.14 -0.15
N ASP A 176 -1.42 0.96 0.44
CA ASP A 176 -1.56 -0.34 -0.23
C ASP A 176 -2.99 -0.62 -0.71
N ASP A 177 -4.00 -0.25 0.09
CA ASP A 177 -5.42 -0.37 -0.27
C ASP A 177 -5.76 0.50 -1.49
N ILE A 178 -5.34 1.78 -1.50
CA ILE A 178 -5.58 2.70 -2.60
C ILE A 178 -4.96 2.19 -3.90
N TRP A 179 -3.68 1.77 -3.87
CA TRP A 179 -3.01 1.25 -5.07
C TRP A 179 -3.67 -0.02 -5.60
N PHE A 180 -4.05 -0.93 -4.70
CA PHE A 180 -4.76 -2.15 -5.08
C PHE A 180 -6.13 -1.87 -5.69
N LEU A 181 -6.95 -1.04 -5.03
CA LEU A 181 -8.26 -0.65 -5.54
C LEU A 181 -8.15 0.09 -6.88
N ALA A 182 -7.05 0.80 -7.13
CA ALA A 182 -6.78 1.46 -8.40
C ALA A 182 -6.29 0.50 -9.51
N GLY A 183 -6.02 -0.78 -9.19
CA GLY A 183 -5.56 -1.80 -10.14
C GLY A 183 -4.05 -1.82 -10.35
N ASP A 184 -3.26 -1.46 -9.35
CA ASP A 184 -1.80 -1.60 -9.41
C ASP A 184 -1.38 -3.08 -9.48
N ILE A 185 -0.43 -3.37 -10.36
CA ILE A 185 0.15 -4.72 -10.53
C ILE A 185 1.68 -4.71 -10.32
N SER A 186 2.22 -3.67 -9.68
CA SER A 186 3.66 -3.55 -9.46
C SER A 186 4.21 -4.69 -8.61
N ILE A 187 5.30 -5.30 -9.09
CA ILE A 187 5.98 -6.43 -8.45
C ILE A 187 7.49 -6.20 -8.27
N ASP A 188 7.95 -4.97 -8.40
CA ASP A 188 9.36 -4.58 -8.37
C ASP A 188 9.59 -3.49 -7.31
N THR A 189 10.78 -2.86 -7.31
CA THR A 189 11.11 -1.75 -6.40
C THR A 189 10.08 -0.62 -6.43
N SER A 190 9.34 -0.48 -7.55
CA SER A 190 8.24 0.47 -7.67
C SER A 190 7.12 0.24 -6.65
N TRP A 191 6.91 -0.99 -6.18
CA TRP A 191 5.90 -1.32 -5.16
C TRP A 191 6.13 -0.54 -3.87
N TYR A 192 7.38 -0.51 -3.38
CA TYR A 192 7.77 0.17 -2.15
C TYR A 192 7.74 1.68 -2.32
N THR A 193 8.30 2.19 -3.41
CA THR A 193 8.39 3.64 -3.64
C THR A 193 7.02 4.27 -3.88
N LYS A 194 6.12 3.58 -4.60
CA LYS A 194 4.72 4.01 -4.78
C LYS A 194 3.99 4.16 -3.44
N ARG A 195 4.13 3.16 -2.56
CA ARG A 195 3.45 3.17 -1.25
C ARG A 195 4.02 4.22 -0.32
N ALA A 196 5.33 4.30 -0.21
CA ALA A 196 5.99 5.31 0.59
C ALA A 196 5.61 6.72 0.12
N SER A 197 5.66 6.97 -1.18
CA SER A 197 5.30 8.28 -1.76
C SER A 197 3.85 8.64 -1.50
N LEU A 198 2.92 7.71 -1.73
CA LEU A 198 1.49 7.96 -1.50
C LEU A 198 1.19 8.19 0.00
N SER A 199 1.81 7.43 0.90
CA SER A 199 1.71 7.66 2.35
C SER A 199 2.17 9.07 2.74
N THR A 200 3.30 9.53 2.19
CA THR A 200 3.80 10.88 2.44
C THR A 200 2.88 11.96 1.87
N ILE A 201 2.38 11.78 0.64
CA ILE A 201 1.43 12.71 0.01
C ILE A 201 0.16 12.81 0.85
N TYR A 202 -0.39 11.67 1.26
CA TYR A 202 -1.60 11.61 2.08
C TYR A 202 -1.40 12.32 3.41
N ALA A 203 -0.36 11.97 4.17
CA ALA A 203 -0.10 12.56 5.48
C ALA A 203 0.10 14.09 5.41
N ALA A 204 0.87 14.57 4.42
CA ALA A 204 1.07 16.01 4.23
C ALA A 204 -0.23 16.74 3.84
N THR A 205 -1.05 16.13 2.99
CA THR A 205 -2.33 16.73 2.57
C THR A 205 -3.36 16.72 3.69
N GLU A 206 -3.41 15.64 4.47
CA GLU A 206 -4.30 15.53 5.62
C GLU A 206 -3.97 16.59 6.68
N LEU A 207 -2.68 16.82 6.96
CA LEU A 207 -2.24 17.90 7.84
C LEU A 207 -2.66 19.28 7.29
N TYR A 208 -2.43 19.52 5.99
CA TYR A 208 -2.83 20.77 5.33
C TYR A 208 -4.34 21.02 5.46
N MET A 209 -5.16 19.99 5.23
CA MET A 209 -6.62 20.03 5.31
C MET A 209 -7.13 20.56 6.67
N THR A 210 -6.42 20.31 7.77
CA THR A 210 -6.84 20.79 9.10
C THR A 210 -6.78 22.31 9.27
N THR A 211 -6.06 23.01 8.38
CA THR A 211 -5.90 24.47 8.41
C THR A 211 -6.62 25.17 7.25
N ASP A 212 -7.18 24.39 6.31
CA ASP A 212 -7.89 24.90 5.15
C ASP A 212 -9.30 25.38 5.52
N LYS A 213 -9.60 26.64 5.20
CA LYS A 213 -10.91 27.28 5.41
C LYS A 213 -11.66 27.54 4.11
N SER A 214 -11.13 27.07 2.99
CA SER A 214 -11.76 27.24 1.68
C SER A 214 -13.02 26.38 1.55
N ASP A 215 -14.00 26.89 0.80
CA ASP A 215 -15.24 26.19 0.52
C ASP A 215 -14.98 24.83 -0.14
N GLY A 216 -15.48 23.75 0.47
CA GLY A 216 -15.28 22.38 0.01
C GLY A 216 -13.82 21.92 -0.06
N PHE A 217 -12.92 22.52 0.72
CA PHE A 217 -11.49 22.19 0.76
C PHE A 217 -10.78 22.33 -0.61
N LYS A 218 -11.15 23.36 -1.39
CA LYS A 218 -10.58 23.64 -2.71
C LYS A 218 -9.05 23.82 -2.67
N GLU A 219 -8.53 24.51 -1.65
CA GLU A 219 -7.08 24.69 -1.48
C GLU A 219 -6.38 23.37 -1.17
N THR A 220 -6.97 22.52 -0.32
CA THR A 220 -6.48 21.16 -0.05
C THR A 220 -6.44 20.32 -1.32
N ARG A 221 -7.48 20.39 -2.16
CA ARG A 221 -7.51 19.70 -3.45
C ARG A 221 -6.39 20.19 -4.38
N GLY A 222 -6.15 21.49 -4.43
CA GLY A 222 -5.04 22.08 -5.18
C GLY A 222 -3.67 21.70 -4.62
N PHE A 223 -3.53 21.59 -3.30
CA PHE A 223 -2.33 21.07 -2.65
C PHE A 223 -2.06 19.60 -3.02
N LEU A 224 -3.09 18.75 -2.94
CA LEU A 224 -3.01 17.35 -3.32
C LEU A 224 -2.53 17.17 -4.77
N GLU A 225 -3.12 17.91 -5.70
CA GLU A 225 -2.78 17.83 -7.12
C GLU A 225 -1.30 18.23 -7.37
N ARG A 226 -0.83 19.28 -6.68
CA ARG A 226 0.60 19.67 -6.73
C ARG A 226 1.50 18.56 -6.22
N ARG A 227 1.18 17.94 -5.07
CA ARG A 227 1.97 16.86 -4.48
C ARG A 227 2.06 15.62 -5.38
N PHE A 228 0.97 15.25 -6.05
CA PHE A 228 1.02 14.18 -7.04
C PHE A 228 1.89 14.53 -8.25
N ARG A 229 1.81 15.77 -8.77
CA ARG A 229 2.66 16.24 -9.87
C ARG A 229 4.15 16.23 -9.48
N ASP A 230 4.46 16.68 -8.27
CA ASP A 230 5.83 16.70 -7.73
C ASP A 230 6.38 15.26 -7.64
N SER A 231 5.57 14.31 -7.14
CA SER A 231 5.95 12.90 -7.04
C SER A 231 6.20 12.23 -8.40
N GLN A 232 5.39 12.53 -9.42
CA GLN A 232 5.62 12.05 -10.78
C GLN A 232 6.95 12.56 -11.35
N THR A 233 7.27 13.83 -11.06
CA THR A 233 8.52 14.45 -11.49
C THR A 233 9.72 13.79 -10.81
N LEU A 234 9.65 13.55 -9.50
CA LEU A 234 10.69 12.85 -8.74
C LEU A 234 10.89 11.40 -9.20
N GLY A 235 9.81 10.67 -9.49
CA GLY A 235 9.89 9.32 -10.07
C GLY A 235 10.60 9.30 -11.42
N GLY A 236 10.30 10.29 -12.28
CA GLY A 236 10.98 10.47 -13.57
C GLY A 236 12.49 10.79 -13.41
N ILE A 237 12.84 11.62 -12.43
CA ILE A 237 14.25 11.99 -12.14
C ILE A 237 15.05 10.77 -11.67
N VAL A 238 14.52 9.96 -10.75
CA VAL A 238 15.19 8.75 -10.27
C VAL A 238 15.39 7.72 -11.40
N GLY A 239 14.38 7.56 -12.27
CA GLY A 239 14.50 6.72 -13.46
C GLY A 239 15.59 7.21 -14.44
N GLY A 240 15.68 8.52 -14.65
CA GLY A 240 16.71 9.13 -15.49
C GLY A 240 18.14 8.98 -14.93
N ILE A 241 18.33 9.11 -13.61
CA ILE A 241 19.63 8.91 -12.96
C ILE A 241 20.10 7.46 -13.10
N GLY A 242 19.20 6.48 -12.95
CA GLY A 242 19.51 5.06 -13.15
C GLY A 242 19.99 4.75 -14.58
N GLN A 243 19.32 5.32 -15.60
CA GLN A 243 19.75 5.19 -16.99
C GLN A 243 21.11 5.86 -17.26
N TRP A 244 21.35 7.06 -16.70
CA TRP A 244 22.61 7.78 -16.86
C TRP A 244 23.81 7.04 -16.24
N VAL A 245 23.63 6.47 -15.04
CA VAL A 245 24.66 5.63 -14.40
C VAL A 245 24.94 4.39 -15.26
N GLY A 246 23.89 3.69 -15.71
CA GLY A 246 24.03 2.51 -16.57
C GLY A 246 24.76 2.79 -17.89
N PHE A 247 24.45 3.92 -18.54
CA PHE A 247 25.12 4.36 -19.76
C PHE A 247 26.60 4.68 -19.51
N THR A 248 26.92 5.38 -18.42
CA THR A 248 28.30 5.74 -18.06
C THR A 248 29.12 4.50 -17.71
N THR A 249 28.54 3.53 -17.01
CA THR A 249 29.19 2.25 -16.70
C THR A 249 29.47 1.44 -17.98
N MET A 250 28.51 1.34 -18.90
CA MET A 250 28.72 0.63 -20.17
C MET A 250 29.73 1.33 -21.09
N ALA A 251 29.73 2.66 -21.14
CA ALA A 251 30.74 3.43 -21.85
C ALA A 251 32.14 3.21 -21.25
N GLY A 252 32.26 3.22 -19.92
CA GLY A 252 33.50 2.92 -19.21
C GLY A 252 34.02 1.50 -19.48
N ILE A 253 33.14 0.50 -19.44
CA ILE A 253 33.48 -0.90 -19.73
C ILE A 253 33.92 -1.08 -21.19
N ASN A 254 33.25 -0.43 -22.16
CA ASN A 254 33.64 -0.50 -23.56
C ASN A 254 35.00 0.17 -23.83
N VAL A 255 35.30 1.28 -23.16
CA VAL A 255 36.61 1.94 -23.22
C VAL A 255 37.71 1.08 -22.59
N LEU A 256 37.41 0.35 -21.52
CA LEU A 256 38.34 -0.60 -20.89
C LEU A 256 38.60 -1.81 -21.80
N ARG A 257 37.56 -2.36 -22.44
CA ARG A 257 37.71 -3.41 -23.47
C ARG A 257 38.52 -2.95 -24.68
N SER A 258 38.31 -1.72 -25.16
CA SER A 258 39.04 -1.21 -26.32
C SER A 258 40.53 -0.98 -26.04
N LYS A 259 40.93 -0.88 -24.76
CA LYS A 259 42.33 -0.76 -24.34
C LYS A 259 42.98 -2.09 -23.93
N GLY A 260 42.33 -3.23 -24.18
CA GLY A 260 42.92 -4.55 -23.99
C GLY A 260 42.96 -5.04 -22.54
N VAL A 261 42.22 -4.37 -21.63
CA VAL A 261 42.02 -4.86 -20.26
C VAL A 261 41.01 -6.00 -20.33
N ARG A 262 41.39 -7.21 -19.88
CA ARG A 262 40.42 -8.30 -19.66
C ARG A 262 39.54 -7.90 -18.47
N VAL A 263 38.30 -7.51 -18.77
CA VAL A 263 37.21 -7.27 -17.81
C VAL A 263 36.17 -8.36 -17.97
#